data_AF-A0A9D5ZA08-F1
#
_entry.id   AF-A0A9D5ZA08-F1
#
_cell.length_a   1.000
_cell.length_b   1.000
_cell.length_c   1.000
_cell.angle_alpha   90.00
_cell.angle_beta   90.00
_cell.angle_gamma   90.00
#
_symmetry.space_group_name_H-M   'P 1'
#
loop_
_entity.id
_entity.type
_entity.pdbx_description
1 polymer ?
#
loop_
_entity_poly.entity_id
_entity_poly.type
_entity_poly.pdbx_seq_one_letter_code
_entity_poly.pdbx_strand_id
1 'polypeptide(L)'
;MFFSVKVVADDTTKKEAHQVRTEQRILEMHDKLNLDANQEELWGNVTQILRDNAKTMDTLTQNRVDQADKMNAVEDLKSYGEIAQAHANGVQKMIPAFSNLFKSMTVDQQKSVNSFFHHGTHMDASKKMDHEKGKDK
;
A
#
# COMPACT_ATOMS: atom_id res chain seq x y z
N MET A 1 -8.83 9.46 -3.89
CA MET A 1 -9.30 9.25 -2.50
C MET A 1 -8.30 9.90 -1.57
N PHE A 2 -8.77 10.86 -0.79
CA PHE A 2 -7.98 11.63 0.16
C PHE A 2 -7.80 10.82 1.44
N PHE A 3 -6.56 10.50 1.81
CA PHE A 3 -6.27 10.02 3.16
C PHE A 3 -6.21 11.23 4.10
N SER A 4 -7.36 11.63 4.62
CA SER A 4 -7.41 12.45 5.84
C SER A 4 -7.24 11.51 7.03
N VAL A 5 -6.13 11.64 7.75
CA VAL A 5 -6.03 11.18 9.14
C VAL A 5 -5.67 12.38 9.99
N LYS A 6 -6.67 12.87 10.72
CA LYS A 6 -6.48 13.76 11.86
C LYS A 6 -6.16 12.86 13.05
N VAL A 7 -4.88 12.60 13.28
CA VAL A 7 -4.40 12.03 14.55
C VAL A 7 -3.18 12.84 14.97
N VAL A 8 -3.37 13.58 16.07
CA VAL A 8 -2.27 14.14 16.86
C VAL A 8 -1.74 12.99 17.71
N ALA A 9 -0.71 12.34 17.20
CA ALA A 9 0.10 11.39 17.94
C ALA A 9 1.56 11.73 17.64
N ASP A 10 2.39 11.60 18.67
CA ASP A 10 3.82 11.89 18.64
C ASP A 10 4.52 11.10 17.53
N ASP A 11 5.56 11.68 16.93
CA ASP A 11 6.12 11.25 15.63
C ASP A 11 6.67 9.81 15.68
N THR A 12 7.12 9.38 16.86
CA THR A 12 7.58 8.01 17.14
C THR A 12 6.45 6.98 17.07
N THR A 13 5.28 7.30 17.64
CA THR A 13 4.12 6.39 17.66
C THR A 13 3.47 6.21 16.28
N LYS A 14 3.53 7.23 15.42
CA LYS A 14 3.05 7.13 14.03
C LYS A 14 3.93 6.20 13.21
N LYS A 15 5.25 6.40 13.25
CA LYS A 15 6.20 5.55 12.51
C LYS A 15 6.08 4.08 12.92
N GLU A 16 5.95 3.81 14.21
CA GLU A 16 5.70 2.46 14.73
C GLU A 16 4.37 1.89 14.22
N ALA A 17 3.29 2.68 14.21
CA ALA A 17 2.00 2.25 13.66
C ALA A 17 2.06 1.95 12.14
N HIS A 18 2.83 2.72 11.37
CA HIS A 18 3.04 2.49 9.94
C HIS A 18 3.85 1.22 9.65
N GLN A 19 4.89 0.96 10.44
CA GLN A 19 5.66 -0.29 10.36
C GLN A 19 4.79 -1.49 10.72
N VAL A 20 4.02 -1.42 11.82
CA VAL A 20 3.08 -2.48 12.22
C VAL A 20 2.07 -2.76 11.11
N ARG A 21 1.50 -1.72 10.48
CA ARG A 21 0.58 -1.90 9.35
C ARG A 21 1.24 -2.57 8.14
N THR A 22 2.50 -2.21 7.84
CA THR A 22 3.25 -2.82 6.74
C THR A 22 3.50 -4.29 6.99
N GLU A 23 3.96 -4.66 8.19
CA GLU A 23 4.18 -6.07 8.55
C GLU A 23 2.87 -6.85 8.59
N GLN A 24 1.78 -6.28 9.12
CA GLN A 24 0.47 -6.92 9.09
C GLN A 24 0.02 -7.21 7.65
N ARG A 25 0.18 -6.25 6.73
CA ARG A 25 -0.16 -6.46 5.31
C ARG A 25 0.72 -7.52 4.66
N ILE A 26 2.00 -7.59 5.04
CA ILE A 26 2.92 -8.64 4.58
C ILE A 26 2.43 -10.00 5.05
N LEU A 27 2.08 -10.16 6.33
CA LEU A 27 1.55 -11.42 6.88
C LEU A 27 0.25 -11.83 6.20
N GLU A 28 -0.72 -10.92 6.08
CA GLU A 28 -2.00 -11.19 5.40
C GLU A 28 -1.83 -11.61 3.94
N MET A 29 -0.81 -11.07 3.25
CA MET A 29 -0.51 -11.47 1.89
C MET A 29 0.19 -12.83 1.86
N HIS A 30 1.16 -13.09 2.74
CA HIS A 30 1.83 -14.39 2.86
C HIS A 30 0.82 -15.53 3.07
N ASP A 31 -0.08 -15.37 4.05
CA ASP A 31 -1.13 -16.36 4.36
C ASP A 31 -2.02 -16.68 3.15
N LYS A 32 -2.33 -15.66 2.32
CA LYS A 32 -3.17 -15.83 1.12
C LYS A 32 -2.45 -16.49 -0.03
N LEU A 33 -1.14 -16.31 -0.13
CA LEU A 33 -0.34 -16.89 -1.21
C LEU A 33 -0.08 -18.39 -0.99
N ASN A 34 -0.19 -18.86 0.27
CA ASN A 34 0.05 -20.26 0.66
C ASN A 34 1.37 -20.77 0.07
N LEU A 35 2.45 -20.06 0.38
CA LEU A 35 3.77 -20.33 -0.20
C LEU A 35 4.35 -21.64 0.33
N ASP A 36 5.14 -22.31 -0.51
CA ASP A 36 5.96 -23.44 -0.07
C ASP A 36 7.42 -23.00 0.21
N ALA A 37 8.23 -23.89 0.77
CA ALA A 37 9.60 -23.60 1.18
C ALA A 37 10.52 -23.11 0.04
N ASN A 38 10.27 -23.50 -1.22
CA ASN A 38 11.06 -23.05 -2.37
C ASN A 38 10.71 -21.60 -2.81
N GLN A 39 9.59 -21.07 -2.33
CA GLN A 39 9.07 -19.74 -2.69
C GLN A 39 9.43 -18.67 -1.65
N GLU A 40 9.85 -19.07 -0.44
CA GLU A 40 10.12 -18.15 0.68
C GLU A 40 11.26 -17.16 0.40
N GLU A 41 12.31 -17.58 -0.34
CA GLU A 41 13.37 -16.66 -0.74
C GLU A 41 12.85 -15.58 -1.71
N LEU A 42 12.03 -15.97 -2.68
CA LEU A 42 11.39 -15.05 -3.63
C LEU A 42 10.42 -14.11 -2.90
N TRP A 43 9.72 -14.62 -1.89
CA TRP A 43 8.88 -13.81 -1.02
C TRP A 43 9.67 -12.80 -0.20
N GLY A 44 10.82 -13.21 0.36
CA GLY A 44 11.75 -12.32 1.06
C GLY A 44 12.09 -11.08 0.24
N ASN A 45 12.40 -11.27 -1.04
CA ASN A 45 12.68 -10.16 -1.98
C ASN A 45 11.47 -9.23 -2.16
N VAL A 46 10.25 -9.78 -2.27
CA VAL A 46 9.01 -8.99 -2.36
C VAL A 46 8.78 -8.17 -1.09
N THR A 47 8.91 -8.80 0.09
CA THR A 47 8.67 -8.13 1.37
C THR A 47 9.68 -7.03 1.66
N GLN A 48 10.94 -7.21 1.27
CA GLN A 48 11.95 -6.17 1.39
C GLN A 48 11.58 -4.92 0.59
N ILE A 49 11.12 -5.09 -0.66
CA ILE A 49 10.67 -3.98 -1.51
C ILE A 49 9.44 -3.29 -0.89
N LEU A 50 8.49 -4.04 -0.31
CA LEU A 50 7.33 -3.47 0.37
C LEU A 50 7.74 -2.59 1.56
N ARG A 51 8.69 -3.05 2.39
CA ARG A 51 9.21 -2.30 3.54
C ARG A 51 9.95 -1.03 3.09
N ASP A 52 10.80 -1.13 2.07
CA ASP A 52 11.56 0.01 1.54
C ASP A 52 10.63 1.06 0.92
N ASN A 53 9.59 0.61 0.20
CA ASN A 53 8.57 1.48 -0.35
C ASN A 53 7.77 2.17 0.77
N ALA A 54 7.35 1.43 1.80
CA ALA A 54 6.63 2.00 2.95
C ALA A 54 7.47 3.08 3.64
N LYS A 55 8.74 2.80 3.95
CA LYS A 55 9.66 3.77 4.55
C LYS A 55 9.80 5.05 3.71
N THR A 56 9.89 4.91 2.39
CA THR A 56 10.00 6.04 1.46
C THR A 56 8.72 6.89 1.49
N MET A 57 7.56 6.24 1.38
CA MET A 57 6.27 6.90 1.40
C MET A 57 5.99 7.60 2.73
N ASP A 58 6.31 6.96 3.85
CA ASP A 58 6.17 7.52 5.19
C ASP A 58 7.03 8.78 5.34
N THR A 59 8.29 8.72 4.90
CA THR A 59 9.21 9.87 4.96
C THR A 59 8.68 11.06 4.15
N LEU A 60 8.26 10.83 2.91
CA LEU A 60 7.75 11.91 2.04
C LEU A 60 6.42 12.48 2.57
N THR A 61 5.54 11.62 3.09
CA THR A 61 4.25 12.05 3.66
C THR A 61 4.47 12.86 4.92
N GLN A 62 5.36 12.42 5.81
CA GLN A 62 5.67 13.14 7.04
C GLN A 62 6.30 14.50 6.73
N ASN A 63 7.29 14.55 5.82
CA ASN A 63 7.90 15.81 5.39
C ASN A 63 6.85 16.80 4.84
N ARG A 64 5.88 16.31 4.05
CA ARG A 64 4.79 17.14 3.54
C ARG A 64 3.91 17.68 4.67
N VAL A 65 3.57 16.85 5.65
CA VAL A 65 2.78 17.26 6.83
C VAL A 65 3.54 18.29 7.67
N ASP A 66 4.82 18.06 7.95
CA ASP A 66 5.64 18.93 8.79
C ASP A 66 5.90 20.31 8.17
N GLN A 67 5.83 20.40 6.84
CA GLN A 67 6.02 21.64 6.08
C GLN A 67 4.71 22.26 5.58
N ALA A 68 3.54 21.67 5.90
CA ALA A 68 2.26 22.05 5.32
C ALA A 68 1.94 23.55 5.46
N ASP A 69 2.22 24.14 6.62
CA ASP A 69 1.94 25.57 6.89
C ASP A 69 3.02 26.52 6.34
N LYS A 70 4.10 25.99 5.77
CA LYS A 70 5.26 26.75 5.27
C LYS A 70 5.37 26.76 3.75
N MET A 71 4.76 25.77 3.09
CA MET A 71 4.80 25.64 1.63
C MET A 71 3.86 26.63 0.96
N ASN A 72 4.34 27.30 -0.09
CA ASN A 72 3.46 27.96 -1.04
C ASN A 72 2.75 26.94 -1.95
N ALA A 73 1.79 27.40 -2.77
CA ALA A 73 0.99 26.52 -3.63
C ALA A 73 1.82 25.66 -4.61
N VAL A 74 2.96 26.17 -5.11
CA VAL A 74 3.83 25.43 -6.03
C VAL A 74 4.63 24.37 -5.29
N GLU A 75 5.12 24.68 -4.08
CA GLU A 75 5.84 23.74 -3.22
C GLU A 75 4.92 22.62 -2.74
N ASP A 76 3.67 22.94 -2.42
CA ASP A 76 2.65 21.94 -2.12
C ASP A 76 2.42 21.00 -3.32
N LEU A 77 2.23 21.53 -4.53
CA LEU A 77 2.09 20.68 -5.72
C LEU A 77 3.33 19.83 -5.99
N LYS A 78 4.53 20.37 -5.76
CA LYS A 78 5.79 19.65 -5.93
C LYS A 78 5.90 18.47 -4.97
N SER A 79 5.65 18.68 -3.67
CA SER A 79 5.72 17.58 -2.69
C SER A 79 4.68 16.49 -2.97
N TYR A 80 3.51 16.83 -3.52
CA TYR A 80 2.53 15.84 -3.96
C TYR A 80 3.06 15.04 -5.16
N GLY A 81 3.67 15.73 -6.13
CA GLY A 81 4.31 15.10 -7.28
C GLY A 81 5.41 14.12 -6.87
N GLU A 82 6.23 14.47 -5.88
CA GLU A 82 7.29 13.59 -5.34
C GLU A 82 6.70 12.32 -4.71
N ILE A 83 5.63 12.43 -3.94
CA ILE A 83 4.91 11.28 -3.35
C ILE A 83 4.34 10.38 -4.47
N ALA A 84 3.68 10.96 -5.47
CA ALA A 84 3.11 10.21 -6.59
C ALA A 84 4.19 9.48 -7.40
N GLN A 85 5.31 10.16 -7.67
CA GLN A 85 6.46 9.57 -8.37
C GLN A 85 7.11 8.44 -7.56
N ALA A 86 7.28 8.62 -6.25
CA ALA A 86 7.81 7.59 -5.36
C ALA A 86 6.91 6.35 -5.34
N HIS A 87 5.59 6.54 -5.31
CA HIS A 87 4.64 5.44 -5.40
C HIS A 87 4.75 4.69 -6.74
N ALA A 88 4.78 5.40 -7.87
CA ALA A 88 4.97 4.80 -9.18
C ALA A 88 6.29 4.01 -9.28
N ASN A 89 7.40 4.60 -8.80
CA ASN A 89 8.71 3.94 -8.75
C ASN A 89 8.69 2.69 -7.87
N GLY A 90 7.99 2.74 -6.73
CA GLY A 90 7.83 1.61 -5.83
C GLY A 90 7.09 0.44 -6.50
N VAL A 91 6.03 0.73 -7.25
CA VAL A 91 5.31 -0.28 -8.05
C VAL A 91 6.23 -0.87 -9.13
N GLN A 92 6.97 -0.03 -9.87
CA GLN A 92 7.90 -0.49 -10.90
C GLN A 92 8.98 -1.43 -10.35
N LYS A 93 9.49 -1.17 -9.14
CA LYS A 93 10.44 -2.06 -8.45
C LYS A 93 9.81 -3.39 -8.04
N MET A 94 8.54 -3.39 -7.64
CA MET A 94 7.84 -4.58 -7.16
C MET A 94 7.49 -5.55 -8.31
N ILE A 95 7.20 -5.04 -9.51
CA ILE A 95 6.82 -5.84 -10.69
C ILE A 95 7.77 -7.02 -10.97
N PRO A 96 9.10 -6.83 -11.14
CA PRO A 96 9.99 -7.94 -11.46
C PRO A 96 10.10 -8.97 -10.32
N ALA A 97 10.18 -8.52 -9.07
CA ALA A 97 10.26 -9.42 -7.91
C ALA A 97 8.98 -10.27 -7.78
N PHE A 98 7.82 -9.65 -7.90
CA PHE A 98 6.55 -10.36 -7.85
C PHE A 98 6.34 -11.26 -9.07
N SER A 99 6.84 -10.87 -10.26
CA SER A 99 6.81 -11.73 -11.46
C SER A 99 7.60 -13.02 -11.25
N ASN A 100 8.77 -12.96 -10.63
CA ASN A 100 9.58 -14.14 -10.32
C ASN A 100 8.85 -15.06 -9.33
N LEU A 101 8.29 -14.49 -8.25
CA LEU A 101 7.47 -15.24 -7.31
C LEU A 101 6.27 -15.90 -7.99
N PHE A 102 5.49 -15.14 -8.77
CA PHE A 102 4.30 -15.64 -9.45
C PHE A 102 4.62 -16.78 -10.43
N LYS A 103 5.75 -16.72 -11.14
CA LYS A 103 6.19 -17.80 -12.04
C LYS A 103 6.60 -19.08 -11.31
N SER A 104 7.02 -18.99 -10.06
CA SER A 104 7.34 -20.16 -9.22
C SER A 104 6.11 -20.85 -8.63
N MET A 105 4.94 -20.21 -8.70
CA MET A 105 3.69 -20.72 -8.14
C MET A 105 3.06 -21.82 -9.00
N THR A 106 2.40 -22.76 -8.33
CA THR A 106 1.50 -23.73 -8.96
C THR A 106 0.33 -23.01 -9.65
N VAL A 107 -0.33 -23.70 -10.59
CA VAL A 107 -1.50 -23.14 -11.31
C VAL A 107 -2.60 -22.70 -10.34
N ASP A 108 -2.84 -23.44 -9.25
CA ASP A 108 -3.90 -23.12 -8.30
C ASP A 108 -3.53 -21.95 -7.37
N GLN A 109 -2.25 -21.83 -6.98
CA GLN A 109 -1.73 -20.63 -6.32
C GLN A 109 -1.91 -19.41 -7.24
N GLN A 110 -1.47 -19.49 -8.50
CA GLN A 110 -1.60 -18.39 -9.47
C GLN A 110 -3.06 -17.93 -9.65
N LYS A 111 -4.03 -18.87 -9.74
CA LYS A 111 -5.46 -18.54 -9.79
C LYS A 111 -5.93 -17.82 -8.53
N SER A 112 -5.48 -18.26 -7.35
CA SER A 112 -5.82 -17.64 -6.07
C SER A 112 -5.28 -16.22 -5.98
N VAL A 113 -4.03 -16.00 -6.40
CA VAL A 113 -3.41 -14.67 -6.51
C VAL A 113 -4.21 -13.78 -7.48
N ASN A 114 -4.49 -14.27 -8.69
CA ASN A 114 -5.24 -13.50 -9.69
C ASN A 114 -6.63 -13.10 -9.16
N SER A 115 -7.34 -14.01 -8.50
CA SER A 115 -8.63 -13.70 -7.87
C SER A 115 -8.50 -12.61 -6.81
N PHE A 116 -7.49 -12.70 -5.93
CA PHE A 116 -7.25 -11.69 -4.92
C PHE A 116 -7.02 -10.29 -5.52
N PHE A 117 -6.18 -10.17 -6.55
CA PHE A 117 -5.93 -8.90 -7.22
C PHE A 117 -7.14 -8.38 -8.03
N HIS A 118 -7.96 -9.26 -8.60
CA HIS A 118 -9.19 -8.86 -9.31
C HIS A 118 -10.35 -8.45 -8.39
N HIS A 119 -10.44 -9.00 -7.17
CA HIS A 119 -11.50 -8.65 -6.22
C HIS A 119 -11.11 -7.46 -5.34
N GLY A 120 -9.81 -7.22 -5.14
CA GLY A 120 -9.30 -6.05 -4.44
C GLY A 120 -9.59 -4.71 -5.15
N THR A 121 -9.90 -4.73 -6.46
CA THR A 121 -10.28 -3.54 -7.23
C THR A 121 -11.77 -3.18 -7.11
N HIS A 122 -12.61 -4.01 -6.50
CA HIS A 122 -14.07 -3.81 -6.45
C HIS A 122 -14.65 -3.49 -5.07
N MET A 123 -13.89 -3.54 -3.98
CA MET A 123 -14.44 -3.36 -2.62
C MET A 123 -14.71 -1.91 -2.18
N ASP A 124 -14.24 -0.90 -2.93
CA ASP A 124 -14.53 0.51 -2.60
C ASP A 124 -15.75 1.10 -3.35
N ALA A 125 -16.21 0.45 -4.44
CA ALA A 125 -17.28 1.00 -5.27
C ALA A 125 -18.69 0.62 -4.77
N SER A 126 -18.85 -0.49 -4.05
CA SER A 126 -20.17 -1.02 -3.67
C SER A 126 -20.70 -0.51 -2.32
N LYS A 127 -19.90 0.15 -1.48
CA LYS A 127 -20.37 0.63 -0.16
C LYS A 127 -21.01 2.03 -0.18
N LYS A 128 -21.06 2.73 -1.32
CA LYS A 128 -21.59 4.10 -1.40
C LYS A 128 -22.99 4.26 -1.99
N MET A 129 -23.66 3.21 -2.46
CA MET A 129 -24.99 3.35 -3.09
C MET A 129 -26.19 3.03 -2.19
N ASP A 130 -25.98 2.45 -1.00
CA ASP A 130 -27.10 1.99 -0.17
C ASP A 130 -27.55 2.98 0.94
N HIS A 131 -26.95 4.18 1.04
CA HIS A 131 -27.29 5.14 2.11
C HIS A 131 -28.02 6.41 1.67
N GLU A 132 -28.49 6.51 0.43
CA GLU A 132 -29.21 7.69 -0.08
C GLU A 132 -30.53 7.34 -0.81
N LYS A 133 -31.29 6.37 -0.28
CA LYS A 133 -32.70 6.17 -0.66
C LYS A 133 -33.53 5.87 0.57
N GLY A 134 -33.83 6.90 1.36
CA GLY A 134 -34.68 6.69 2.54
C GLY A 134 -34.86 7.88 3.46
N LYS A 135 -34.84 9.11 2.96
CA LYS A 135 -35.38 10.28 3.69
C LYS A 135 -35.97 11.24 2.68
N ASP A 136 -37.22 11.01 2.33
CA ASP A 136 -38.19 12.03 1.98
C ASP A 136 -39.56 11.35 2.05
N LYS A 137 -40.20 11.49 3.21
CA LYS A 137 -41.62 11.26 3.39
C LYS A 137 -42.15 12.24 4.44
#